data_AF-A0A2S7QNR6-F1
#
_entry.id   AF-A0A2S7QNR6-F1
#
_cell.length_a   1.000
_cell.length_b   1.000
_cell.length_c   1.000
_cell.angle_alpha   90.00
_cell.angle_beta   90.00
_cell.angle_gamma   90.00
#
_symmetry.space_group_name_H-M   'P 1'
#
loop_
_entity.id
_entity.type
_entity.pdbx_description
1 polymer ?
#
loop_
_entity_poly.entity_id
_entity_poly.type
_entity_poly.pdbx_seq_one_letter_code
_entity_poly.pdbx_strand_id
1 'polypeptide(L)'
;MRIAETIDAFYGDAGAKDGVSRSYKQAVEDLDAETIKALDGPYRTHLQILRILPGYQRMYDGLPYYLHSTGANHLIGIKKRNHKLLDYDAMRAKVKKLVEKPDKDVTKLPRAEKETEMAKAAYEQLNEQLFNELPQLIDLRVPYLDPSFEALVKIQLRFCAEAYSRMAQVQQYLDADTREQYAQGQLDSRVEQVLQEIRELSISGTV
;
A
#
# COMPACT_ATOMS: atom_id res chain seq x y z
N MET A 1 6.43 5.26 -23.16
CA MET A 1 6.01 5.82 -24.47
C MET A 1 6.91 6.97 -24.95
N ARG A 2 6.96 8.12 -24.28
CA ARG A 2 7.68 9.34 -24.75
C ARG A 2 9.15 9.13 -25.20
N ILE A 3 9.91 8.31 -24.49
CA ILE A 3 11.31 7.99 -24.86
C ILE A 3 11.37 7.23 -26.18
N ALA A 4 10.51 6.22 -26.36
CA ALA A 4 10.46 5.42 -27.57
C ALA A 4 10.00 6.24 -28.79
N GLU A 5 9.01 7.13 -28.61
CA GLU A 5 8.58 8.09 -29.64
C GLU A 5 9.72 9.04 -30.04
N THR A 6 10.50 9.50 -29.06
CA THR A 6 11.64 10.39 -29.31
C THR A 6 12.75 9.66 -30.06
N ILE A 7 13.07 8.42 -29.67
CA ILE A 7 14.07 7.59 -30.37
C ILE A 7 13.63 7.31 -31.82
N ASP A 8 12.36 6.96 -32.04
CA ASP A 8 11.80 6.76 -33.38
C ASP A 8 11.81 8.05 -34.22
N ALA A 9 11.54 9.22 -33.62
CA ALA A 9 11.62 10.49 -34.32
C ALA A 9 13.05 10.84 -34.77
N PHE A 10 14.07 10.56 -33.96
CA PHE A 10 15.48 10.82 -34.32
C PHE A 10 16.06 9.78 -35.28
N TYR A 11 15.71 8.51 -35.10
CA TYR A 11 16.38 7.39 -35.78
C TYR A 11 15.49 6.61 -36.74
N GLY A 12 14.19 6.88 -36.81
CA GLY A 12 13.20 6.10 -37.58
C GLY A 12 12.85 6.65 -38.98
N ASP A 13 12.83 7.98 -39.17
CA ASP A 13 12.55 8.60 -40.48
C ASP A 13 13.73 9.43 -41.03
N ALA A 14 14.65 9.89 -40.17
CA ALA A 14 15.67 10.87 -40.53
C ALA A 14 17.12 10.35 -40.57
N GLY A 15 17.44 9.14 -40.07
CA GLY A 15 18.85 8.83 -39.73
C GLY A 15 19.39 7.42 -39.96
N ALA A 16 18.67 6.36 -39.62
CA ALA A 16 19.22 5.00 -39.66
C ALA A 16 18.35 4.07 -40.51
N LYS A 17 18.96 3.36 -41.48
CA LYS A 17 18.29 2.28 -42.25
C LYS A 17 18.00 1.03 -41.39
N ASP A 18 18.42 1.03 -40.13
CA ASP A 18 18.19 -0.05 -39.18
C ASP A 18 16.82 0.08 -38.54
N GLY A 19 15.91 -0.83 -38.88
CA GLY A 19 14.56 -0.93 -38.30
C GLY A 19 14.51 -1.18 -36.78
N VAL A 20 15.63 -1.05 -36.07
CA VAL A 20 15.80 -1.17 -34.62
C VAL A 20 14.94 -0.14 -33.88
N SER A 21 14.95 1.12 -34.31
CA SER A 21 14.18 2.20 -33.66
C SER A 21 12.67 1.96 -33.72
N ARG A 22 12.17 1.55 -34.89
CA ARG A 22 10.77 1.17 -35.11
C ARG A 22 10.41 -0.11 -34.35
N SER A 23 11.28 -1.12 -34.36
CA SER A 23 11.07 -2.37 -33.60
C SER A 23 11.04 -2.11 -32.09
N TYR A 24 11.91 -1.25 -31.58
CA TYR A 24 11.91 -0.85 -30.17
C TYR A 24 10.61 -0.13 -29.79
N LYS A 25 10.16 0.81 -30.63
CA LYS A 25 8.88 1.49 -30.43
C LYS A 25 7.71 0.51 -30.40
N GLN A 26 7.63 -0.40 -31.38
CA GLN A 26 6.60 -1.43 -31.42
C GLN A 26 6.64 -2.31 -30.16
N ALA A 27 7.82 -2.76 -29.73
CA ALA A 27 7.96 -3.59 -28.55
C ALA A 27 7.52 -2.87 -27.25
N VAL A 28 7.72 -1.55 -27.16
CA VAL A 28 7.25 -0.71 -26.04
C VAL A 28 5.72 -0.49 -26.11
N GLU A 29 5.16 -0.29 -27.31
CA GLU A 29 3.71 -0.16 -27.51
C GLU A 29 2.97 -1.45 -27.18
N ASP A 30 3.50 -2.60 -27.61
CA ASP A 30 2.92 -3.90 -27.32
C ASP A 30 3.02 -4.25 -25.82
N LEU A 31 4.14 -3.88 -25.17
CA LEU A 31 4.30 -4.03 -23.72
C LEU A 31 3.24 -3.21 -22.96
N ASP A 32 2.95 -1.99 -23.40
CA ASP A 32 1.93 -1.13 -22.78
C ASP A 32 0.51 -1.66 -23.02
N ALA A 33 0.19 -2.00 -24.27
CA ALA A 33 -1.14 -2.43 -24.69
C ALA A 33 -1.55 -3.80 -24.11
N GLU A 34 -0.60 -4.73 -23.95
CA GLU A 34 -0.88 -6.09 -23.50
C GLU A 34 -0.47 -6.30 -22.04
N THR A 35 0.80 -6.12 -21.72
CA THR A 35 1.36 -6.48 -20.41
C THR A 35 0.92 -5.50 -19.33
N ILE A 36 1.09 -4.20 -19.55
CA ILE A 36 0.70 -3.18 -18.56
C ILE A 36 -0.82 -3.18 -18.37
N LYS A 37 -1.59 -3.23 -19.46
CA LYS A 37 -3.06 -3.29 -19.38
C LYS A 37 -3.57 -4.54 -18.65
N ALA A 38 -2.96 -5.71 -18.86
CA ALA A 38 -3.33 -6.94 -18.17
C ALA A 38 -2.92 -6.94 -16.68
N LEU A 39 -1.86 -6.22 -16.32
CA LEU A 39 -1.33 -6.16 -14.96
C LEU A 39 -1.89 -4.98 -14.14
N ASP A 40 -2.41 -3.92 -14.77
CA ASP A 40 -2.94 -2.73 -14.09
C ASP A 40 -4.08 -3.07 -13.14
N GLY A 41 -5.03 -3.91 -13.57
CA GLY A 41 -6.12 -4.38 -12.71
C GLY A 41 -5.62 -5.12 -11.46
N PRO A 42 -4.90 -6.24 -11.62
CA PRO A 42 -4.30 -6.98 -10.50
C PRO A 42 -3.43 -6.12 -9.59
N TYR A 43 -2.62 -5.23 -10.15
CA TYR A 43 -1.76 -4.33 -9.40
C TYR A 43 -2.55 -3.30 -8.58
N ARG A 44 -3.60 -2.70 -9.14
CA ARG A 44 -4.52 -1.81 -8.41
C ARG A 44 -5.25 -2.53 -7.28
N THR A 45 -5.72 -3.75 -7.53
CA THR A 45 -6.36 -4.58 -6.49
C THR A 45 -5.37 -4.87 -5.37
N HIS A 46 -4.13 -5.24 -5.69
CA HIS A 46 -3.08 -5.42 -4.70
C HIS A 46 -2.78 -4.14 -3.91
N LEU A 47 -2.67 -2.98 -4.58
CA LEU A 47 -2.50 -1.69 -3.90
C LEU A 47 -3.66 -1.37 -2.97
N GLN A 48 -4.90 -1.69 -3.35
CA GLN A 48 -6.07 -1.51 -2.50
C GLN A 48 -6.04 -2.40 -1.25
N ILE A 49 -5.58 -3.65 -1.41
CA ILE A 49 -5.35 -4.62 -0.32
C ILE A 49 -4.27 -4.11 0.64
N LEU A 50 -3.16 -3.57 0.12
CA LEU A 50 -2.11 -2.94 0.93
C LEU A 50 -2.57 -1.62 1.55
N ARG A 51 -3.51 -0.88 0.94
CA ARG A 51 -4.06 0.37 1.49
C ARG A 51 -4.92 0.16 2.73
N ILE A 52 -5.28 -1.09 3.04
CA ILE A 52 -5.87 -1.50 4.33
C ILE A 52 -4.80 -1.54 5.44
N LEU A 53 -3.52 -1.73 5.11
CA LEU A 53 -2.42 -1.78 6.08
C LEU A 53 -2.15 -0.46 6.81
N PRO A 54 -2.27 0.74 6.21
CA PRO A 54 -2.32 1.99 6.97
C PRO A 54 -3.42 2.03 8.04
N GLY A 55 -4.52 1.28 7.87
CA GLY A 55 -5.52 1.06 8.92
C GLY A 55 -5.02 0.21 10.08
N TYR A 56 -4.15 -0.76 9.80
CA TYR A 56 -3.45 -1.60 10.79
C TYR A 56 -2.23 -0.88 11.42
N GLN A 57 -1.46 -0.07 10.68
CA GLN A 57 -0.35 0.73 11.22
C GLN A 57 -0.87 1.79 12.21
N ARG A 58 -2.00 2.43 11.90
CA ARG A 58 -2.74 3.33 12.82
C ARG A 58 -3.32 2.62 14.06
N MET A 59 -3.30 1.29 14.10
CA MET A 59 -3.68 0.48 15.26
C MET A 59 -2.54 0.41 16.29
N TYR A 60 -1.28 0.59 15.86
CA TYR A 60 -0.08 0.52 16.70
C TYR A 60 0.52 1.89 17.05
N ASP A 61 0.37 2.90 16.18
CA ASP A 61 0.89 4.23 16.45
C ASP A 61 -0.05 5.04 17.35
N GLY A 62 0.31 5.15 18.64
CA GLY A 62 -0.42 5.95 19.62
C GLY A 62 -0.38 7.45 19.34
N LEU A 63 -1.52 7.99 18.87
CA LEU A 63 -1.97 9.41 18.81
C LEU A 63 -1.07 10.43 18.07
N PRO A 64 -1.62 11.48 17.39
CA PRO A 64 -2.85 12.21 17.72
C PRO A 64 -3.81 12.46 16.53
N TYR A 65 -5.00 12.97 16.85
CA TYR A 65 -5.91 13.78 16.02
C TYR A 65 -5.52 13.93 14.53
N TYR A 66 -6.26 13.32 13.62
CA TYR A 66 -7.21 13.99 12.70
C TYR A 66 -7.87 12.95 11.78
N LEU A 67 -9.08 13.31 11.40
CA LEU A 67 -10.12 12.55 10.72
C LEU A 67 -9.82 12.47 9.22
N HIS A 68 -9.93 11.29 8.60
CA HIS A 68 -10.92 11.00 7.55
C HIS A 68 -10.60 9.73 6.77
N SER A 69 -11.70 9.04 6.47
CA SER A 69 -11.87 8.09 5.39
C SER A 69 -11.19 6.73 5.54
N THR A 70 -12.06 5.71 5.53
CA THR A 70 -11.82 4.31 5.13
C THR A 70 -10.96 3.46 6.07
N GLY A 71 -11.63 2.87 7.08
CA GLY A 71 -11.11 1.75 7.91
C GLY A 71 -11.91 1.47 9.21
N ALA A 72 -13.20 1.83 9.26
CA ALA A 72 -13.79 2.45 10.44
C ALA A 72 -14.37 1.55 11.55
N ASN A 73 -14.54 0.23 11.42
CA ASN A 73 -15.38 -0.48 12.40
C ASN A 73 -14.72 -0.77 13.77
N HIS A 74 -13.46 -1.21 13.80
CA HIS A 74 -12.80 -1.61 15.06
C HIS A 74 -12.32 -0.40 15.90
N LEU A 75 -11.82 0.65 15.25
CA LEU A 75 -11.47 1.93 15.90
C LEU A 75 -12.70 2.65 16.46
N ILE A 76 -13.86 2.50 15.83
CA ILE A 76 -15.15 2.96 16.39
C ILE A 76 -15.55 2.10 17.59
N GLY A 77 -15.36 0.78 17.54
CA GLY A 77 -15.64 -0.15 18.64
C GLY A 77 -14.84 0.18 19.90
N ILE A 78 -13.52 0.35 19.78
CA ILE A 78 -12.64 0.70 20.91
C ILE A 78 -13.01 2.07 21.50
N LYS A 79 -13.27 3.08 20.66
CA LYS A 79 -13.73 4.41 21.11
C LYS A 79 -15.07 4.32 21.84
N LYS A 80 -16.03 3.55 21.31
CA LYS A 80 -17.33 3.32 21.95
C LYS A 80 -17.19 2.61 23.29
N ARG A 81 -16.35 1.56 23.37
CA ARG A 81 -16.04 0.86 24.62
C ARG A 81 -15.45 1.80 25.66
N ASN A 82 -14.51 2.67 25.28
CA ASN A 82 -13.94 3.66 26.20
C ASN A 82 -14.96 4.70 26.67
N HIS A 83 -15.86 5.14 25.79
CA HIS A 83 -16.95 6.03 26.20
C HIS A 83 -17.89 5.32 27.20
N LYS A 84 -18.21 4.05 26.98
CA LYS A 84 -19.03 3.24 27.91
C LYS A 84 -18.34 2.95 29.24
N LEU A 85 -17.01 2.82 29.25
CA LEU A 85 -16.25 2.74 30.49
C LEU A 85 -16.39 4.04 31.31
N LEU A 86 -16.25 5.20 30.67
CA LEU A 86 -16.42 6.50 31.34
C LEU A 86 -17.84 6.70 31.86
N ASP A 87 -18.87 6.31 31.09
CA ASP A 87 -20.27 6.34 31.51
C ASP A 87 -20.47 5.48 32.78
N TYR A 88 -19.92 4.25 32.78
CA TYR A 88 -20.00 3.34 33.92
C TYR A 88 -19.28 3.88 35.16
N ASP A 89 -18.06 4.41 35.02
CA ASP A 89 -17.30 5.00 36.11
C ASP A 89 -18.02 6.21 36.73
N ALA A 90 -18.66 7.04 35.89
CA ALA A 90 -19.46 8.16 36.36
C ALA A 90 -20.68 7.73 37.18
N MET A 91 -21.39 6.67 36.74
CA MET A 91 -22.53 6.11 37.48
C MET A 91 -22.10 5.45 38.79
N ARG A 92 -20.98 4.72 38.77
CA ARG A 92 -20.39 4.13 39.98
C ARG A 92 -20.00 5.20 41.01
N ALA A 93 -19.42 6.32 40.55
CA ALA A 93 -19.11 7.45 41.42
C ALA A 93 -20.37 8.12 42.00
N LYS A 94 -21.47 8.19 41.21
CA LYS A 94 -22.78 8.68 41.67
C LYS A 94 -23.37 7.78 42.76
N VAL A 95 -23.34 6.46 42.58
CA VAL A 95 -23.78 5.49 43.60
C VAL A 95 -22.95 5.61 44.87
N LYS A 96 -21.61 5.65 44.76
CA LYS A 96 -20.71 5.83 45.92
C LYS A 96 -21.07 7.07 46.74
N LYS A 97 -21.31 8.21 46.08
CA LYS A 97 -21.72 9.46 46.74
C LYS A 97 -23.07 9.33 47.46
N LEU A 98 -24.05 8.63 46.86
CA LEU A 98 -25.37 8.41 47.45
C LEU A 98 -25.33 7.42 48.64
N VAL A 99 -24.39 6.48 48.64
CA VAL A 99 -24.15 5.57 49.78
C VAL A 99 -23.49 6.30 50.95
N GLU A 100 -22.44 7.08 50.68
CA GLU A 100 -21.72 7.86 51.70
C GLU A 100 -22.58 8.98 52.31
N LYS A 101 -23.41 9.62 51.46
CA LYS A 101 -24.35 10.66 51.88
C LYS A 101 -25.75 10.35 51.34
N PRO A 102 -26.57 9.61 52.12
CA PRO A 102 -27.94 9.27 51.74
C PRO A 102 -28.77 10.52 51.46
N ASP A 103 -29.49 10.50 50.35
CA ASP A 103 -30.43 11.56 49.99
C ASP A 103 -31.73 11.41 50.79
N LYS A 104 -32.52 12.49 50.89
CA LYS A 104 -33.84 12.45 51.54
C LYS A 104 -34.83 11.60 50.75
N ASP A 105 -34.61 11.49 49.45
CA ASP A 105 -35.40 10.64 48.56
C ASP A 105 -34.81 9.22 48.50
N VAL A 106 -35.52 8.30 49.16
CA VAL A 106 -35.16 6.88 49.28
C VAL A 106 -35.15 6.14 47.93
N THR A 107 -35.77 6.71 46.89
CA THR A 107 -35.84 6.10 45.56
C THR A 107 -34.59 6.38 44.70
N LYS A 108 -33.81 7.40 45.04
CA LYS A 108 -32.64 7.82 44.26
C LYS A 108 -31.52 6.80 44.25
N LEU A 109 -31.23 6.18 45.40
CA LEU A 109 -30.18 5.16 45.49
C LEU A 109 -30.53 3.91 44.67
N PRO A 110 -31.71 3.26 44.85
CA PRO A 110 -32.12 2.12 44.02
C PRO A 110 -32.13 2.43 42.51
N ARG A 111 -32.54 3.65 42.13
CA ARG A 111 -32.51 4.09 40.73
C ARG A 111 -31.09 4.22 40.19
N ALA A 112 -30.18 4.83 40.95
CA ALA A 112 -28.79 4.98 40.56
C ALA A 112 -28.06 3.62 40.47
N GLU A 113 -28.39 2.67 41.35
CA GLU A 113 -27.89 1.29 41.29
C GLU A 113 -28.36 0.58 40.01
N LYS A 114 -29.64 0.71 39.66
CA LYS A 114 -30.18 0.16 38.40
C LYS A 114 -29.52 0.80 37.16
N GLU A 115 -29.34 2.12 37.15
CA GLU A 115 -28.65 2.85 36.08
C GLU A 115 -27.18 2.38 35.94
N THR A 116 -26.52 2.10 37.07
CA THR A 116 -25.13 1.58 37.09
C THR A 116 -25.04 0.17 36.52
N GLU A 117 -25.97 -0.71 36.87
CA GLU A 117 -25.98 -2.08 36.35
C GLU A 117 -26.22 -2.11 34.83
N MET A 118 -27.11 -1.23 34.33
CA MET A 118 -27.32 -1.08 32.89
C MET A 118 -26.07 -0.56 32.17
N ALA A 119 -25.37 0.41 32.75
CA ALA A 119 -24.13 0.95 32.19
C ALA A 119 -23.00 -0.10 32.19
N LYS A 120 -22.90 -0.90 33.27
CA LYS A 120 -21.96 -2.01 33.40
C LYS A 120 -22.20 -3.06 32.32
N ALA A 121 -23.44 -3.54 32.16
CA ALA A 121 -23.79 -4.55 31.16
C ALA A 121 -23.47 -4.08 29.74
N ALA A 122 -23.76 -2.82 29.40
CA ALA A 122 -23.43 -2.25 28.09
C ALA A 122 -21.92 -2.14 27.83
N TYR A 123 -21.13 -1.82 28.86
CA TYR A 123 -19.67 -1.81 28.77
C TYR A 123 -19.10 -3.24 28.64
N GLU A 124 -19.54 -4.17 29.49
CA GLU A 124 -19.05 -5.55 29.52
C GLU A 124 -19.33 -6.26 28.20
N GLN A 125 -20.53 -6.09 27.62
CA GLN A 125 -20.88 -6.63 26.31
C GLN A 125 -19.89 -6.18 25.22
N LEU A 126 -19.60 -4.88 25.13
CA LEU A 126 -18.64 -4.35 24.16
C LEU A 126 -17.21 -4.79 24.46
N ASN A 127 -16.85 -4.90 25.73
CA ASN A 127 -15.52 -5.28 26.15
C ASN A 127 -15.24 -6.75 25.82
N GLU A 128 -16.17 -7.67 26.11
CA GLU A 128 -16.06 -9.09 25.77
C GLU A 128 -16.02 -9.31 24.26
N GLN A 129 -16.87 -8.60 23.52
CA GLN A 129 -16.85 -8.65 22.06
C GLN A 129 -15.46 -8.28 21.51
N LEU A 130 -14.91 -7.14 21.92
CA LEU A 130 -13.58 -6.71 21.48
C LEU A 130 -12.46 -7.64 21.95
N PHE A 131 -12.58 -8.19 23.16
CA PHE A 131 -11.59 -9.12 23.70
C PHE A 131 -11.50 -10.40 22.86
N ASN A 132 -12.63 -10.86 22.34
CA ASN A 132 -12.69 -12.04 21.48
C ASN A 132 -12.30 -11.74 20.03
N GLU A 133 -12.73 -10.60 19.48
CA GLU A 133 -12.54 -10.24 18.07
C GLU A 133 -11.13 -9.71 17.75
N LEU A 134 -10.51 -8.94 18.65
CA LEU A 134 -9.20 -8.32 18.38
C LEU A 134 -8.07 -9.35 18.17
N PRO A 135 -7.93 -10.41 18.98
CA PRO A 135 -6.93 -11.45 18.75
C PRO A 135 -7.14 -12.15 17.41
N GLN A 136 -8.38 -12.48 17.06
CA GLN A 136 -8.71 -13.10 15.77
C GLN A 136 -8.32 -12.21 14.59
N LEU A 137 -8.57 -10.90 14.70
CA LEU A 137 -8.16 -9.93 13.68
C LEU A 137 -6.64 -9.88 13.52
N ILE A 138 -5.90 -9.92 14.63
CA ILE A 138 -4.44 -9.95 14.62
C ILE A 138 -3.93 -11.23 13.97
N ASP A 139 -4.52 -12.38 14.26
CA ASP A 139 -4.13 -13.67 13.68
C ASP A 139 -4.35 -13.72 12.17
N LEU A 140 -5.39 -13.04 11.66
CA LEU A 140 -5.65 -12.91 10.23
C LEU A 140 -4.57 -12.10 9.47
N ARG A 141 -3.63 -11.43 10.15
CA ARG A 141 -2.56 -10.66 9.48
C ARG A 141 -1.70 -11.53 8.57
N VAL A 142 -1.35 -12.74 9.00
CA VAL A 142 -0.47 -13.66 8.26
C VAL A 142 -1.16 -14.20 7.00
N PRO A 143 -2.33 -14.85 7.09
CA PRO A 143 -3.03 -15.33 5.91
C PRO A 143 -3.50 -14.22 4.97
N TYR A 144 -3.54 -12.97 5.43
CA TYR A 144 -3.83 -11.81 4.59
C TYR A 144 -2.58 -11.26 3.88
N LEU A 145 -1.46 -11.11 4.60
CA LEU A 145 -0.23 -10.53 4.07
C LEU A 145 0.54 -11.47 3.15
N ASP A 146 0.65 -12.75 3.50
CA ASP A 146 1.43 -13.73 2.73
C ASP A 146 0.99 -13.83 1.27
N PRO A 147 -0.29 -14.09 0.94
CA PRO A 147 -0.73 -14.14 -0.46
C PRO A 147 -0.67 -12.77 -1.14
N SER A 148 -0.75 -11.68 -0.37
CA SER A 148 -0.62 -10.32 -0.92
C SER A 148 0.80 -10.06 -1.42
N PHE A 149 1.81 -10.38 -0.60
CA PHE A 149 3.21 -10.27 -1.02
C PHE A 149 3.55 -11.24 -2.15
N GLU A 150 3.04 -12.47 -2.09
CA GLU A 150 3.21 -13.44 -3.18
C GLU A 150 2.64 -12.90 -4.50
N ALA A 151 1.44 -12.33 -4.48
CA ALA A 151 0.82 -11.72 -5.66
C ALA A 151 1.66 -10.57 -6.21
N LEU A 152 2.21 -9.71 -5.35
CA LEU A 152 3.10 -8.61 -5.76
C LEU A 152 4.32 -9.11 -6.50
N VAL A 153 5.03 -10.08 -5.91
CA VAL A 153 6.24 -10.66 -6.49
C VAL A 153 5.91 -11.33 -7.82
N LYS A 154 4.77 -12.04 -7.93
CA LYS A 154 4.33 -12.64 -9.21
C LYS A 154 4.01 -11.60 -10.27
N ILE A 155 3.35 -10.50 -9.92
CA ILE A 155 3.06 -9.40 -10.86
C ILE A 155 4.37 -8.78 -11.36
N GLN A 156 5.31 -8.49 -10.46
CA GLN A 156 6.62 -7.94 -10.80
C GLN A 156 7.42 -8.91 -11.68
N LEU A 157 7.47 -10.19 -11.31
CA LEU A 157 8.15 -11.23 -12.08
C LEU A 157 7.57 -11.33 -13.50
N ARG A 158 6.24 -11.36 -13.62
CA ARG A 158 5.56 -11.42 -14.92
C ARG A 158 5.87 -10.19 -15.76
N PHE A 159 5.80 -8.99 -15.18
CA PHE A 159 6.16 -7.75 -15.87
C PHE A 159 7.60 -7.79 -16.38
N CYS A 160 8.57 -8.13 -15.51
CA CYS A 160 9.98 -8.19 -15.88
C CYS A 160 10.26 -9.26 -16.94
N ALA A 161 9.65 -10.44 -16.85
CA ALA A 161 9.84 -11.51 -17.81
C ALA A 161 9.27 -11.16 -19.19
N GLU A 162 8.06 -10.60 -19.26
CA GLU A 162 7.45 -10.17 -20.51
C GLU A 162 8.20 -8.97 -21.11
N ALA A 163 8.61 -7.99 -20.30
CA ALA A 163 9.44 -6.87 -20.73
C ALA A 163 10.79 -7.35 -21.31
N TYR A 164 11.48 -8.25 -20.60
CA TYR A 164 12.74 -8.83 -21.07
C TYR A 164 12.55 -9.57 -22.40
N SER A 165 11.52 -10.41 -22.50
CA SER A 165 11.25 -11.18 -23.72
C SER A 165 10.96 -10.27 -24.92
N ARG A 166 10.20 -9.18 -24.75
CA ARG A 166 9.91 -8.22 -25.84
C ARG A 166 11.14 -7.40 -26.21
N MET A 167 11.94 -6.98 -25.24
CA MET A 167 13.19 -6.25 -25.50
C MET A 167 14.25 -7.14 -26.17
N ALA A 168 14.31 -8.43 -25.83
CA ALA A 168 15.19 -9.39 -26.49
C ALA A 168 14.88 -9.53 -27.99
N GLN A 169 13.61 -9.40 -28.40
CA GLN A 169 13.24 -9.39 -29.82
C GLN A 169 13.80 -8.18 -30.57
N VAL A 170 14.09 -7.07 -29.91
CA VAL A 170 14.71 -5.89 -30.55
C VAL A 170 16.17 -6.19 -30.91
N GLN A 171 16.86 -7.04 -30.14
CA GLN A 171 18.27 -7.40 -30.40
C GLN A 171 18.47 -8.07 -31.77
N GLN A 172 17.45 -8.73 -32.32
CA GLN A 172 17.52 -9.36 -33.63
C GLN A 172 17.65 -8.36 -34.80
N TYR A 173 17.39 -7.07 -34.53
CA TYR A 173 17.53 -5.99 -35.51
C TYR A 173 18.88 -5.27 -35.41
N LEU A 174 19.68 -5.52 -34.36
CA LEU A 174 21.03 -4.98 -34.22
C LEU A 174 21.98 -5.63 -35.21
N ASP A 175 23.04 -4.97 -35.65
CA ASP A 175 24.06 -5.58 -36.50
C ASP A 175 24.88 -6.67 -35.74
N ALA A 176 25.57 -7.53 -36.49
CA ALA A 176 26.27 -8.69 -35.93
C ALA A 176 27.44 -8.29 -35.00
N ASP A 177 28.15 -7.19 -35.32
CA ASP A 177 29.27 -6.69 -34.53
C ASP A 177 28.79 -6.15 -33.18
N THR A 178 27.69 -5.36 -33.18
CA THR A 178 27.05 -4.90 -31.94
C THR A 178 26.57 -6.07 -31.07
N ARG A 179 26.01 -7.14 -31.66
CA ARG A 179 25.60 -8.32 -30.89
C ARG A 179 26.78 -9.07 -30.27
N GLU A 180 27.89 -9.15 -30.99
CA GLU A 180 29.12 -9.79 -30.49
C GLU A 180 29.73 -8.96 -29.35
N GLN A 181 29.81 -7.64 -29.50
CA GLN A 181 30.26 -6.74 -28.44
C GLN A 181 29.35 -6.77 -27.20
N TYR A 182 28.03 -6.95 -27.38
CA TYR A 182 27.09 -7.20 -26.29
C TYR A 182 27.39 -8.51 -25.56
N ALA A 183 27.55 -9.61 -26.31
CA ALA A 183 27.81 -10.94 -25.75
C ALA A 183 29.15 -11.01 -24.99
N GLN A 184 30.13 -10.22 -25.40
CA GLN A 184 31.44 -10.11 -24.75
C GLN A 184 31.45 -9.11 -23.57
N GLY A 185 30.34 -8.42 -23.26
CA GLY A 185 30.24 -7.43 -22.18
C GLY A 185 30.98 -6.11 -22.46
N GLN A 186 31.44 -5.89 -23.69
CA GLN A 186 32.18 -4.69 -24.08
C GLN A 186 31.26 -3.46 -24.19
N LEU A 187 30.00 -3.67 -24.60
CA LEU A 187 29.01 -2.59 -24.64
C LEU A 187 28.70 -2.03 -23.26
N ASP A 188 28.64 -2.86 -22.21
CA ASP A 188 28.34 -2.39 -20.85
C ASP A 188 29.42 -1.43 -20.37
N SER A 189 30.69 -1.79 -20.58
CA SER A 189 31.85 -0.93 -20.26
C SER A 189 31.79 0.40 -21.03
N ARG A 190 31.39 0.36 -22.30
CA ARG A 190 31.26 1.54 -23.16
C ARG A 190 30.08 2.43 -22.74
N VAL A 191 28.96 1.85 -22.33
CA VAL A 191 27.82 2.60 -21.78
C VAL A 191 28.20 3.29 -20.48
N GLU A 192 28.90 2.60 -19.57
CA GLU A 192 29.40 3.20 -18.34
C GLU A 192 30.34 4.37 -18.60
N GLN A 193 31.25 4.24 -19.56
CA GLN A 193 32.14 5.32 -19.98
C GLN A 193 31.36 6.53 -20.50
N VAL A 194 30.37 6.34 -21.38
CA VAL A 194 29.53 7.44 -21.90
C VAL A 194 28.71 8.10 -20.78
N LEU A 195 28.17 7.31 -19.83
CA LEU A 195 27.47 7.86 -18.67
C LEU A 195 28.40 8.64 -17.72
N GLN A 196 29.68 8.27 -17.67
CA GLN A 196 30.69 9.04 -16.95
C GLN A 196 31.01 10.35 -17.68
N GLU A 197 31.22 10.32 -19.00
CA GLU A 197 31.43 11.51 -19.83
C GLU A 197 30.23 12.49 -19.73
N ILE A 198 28.99 12.00 -19.74
CA ILE A 198 27.80 12.83 -19.53
C ILE A 198 27.80 13.48 -18.14
N ARG A 199 28.23 12.76 -17.10
CA ARG A 199 28.36 13.30 -15.74
C ARG A 199 29.46 14.36 -15.66
N GLU A 200 30.58 14.16 -16.36
CA GLU A 200 31.68 15.11 -16.45
C GLU A 200 31.32 16.35 -17.28
N LEU A 201 30.43 16.22 -18.28
CA LEU A 201 29.87 17.34 -19.03
C LEU A 201 28.85 18.15 -18.20
N SER A 202 28.23 17.56 -17.16
CA SER A 202 27.27 18.22 -16.28
C SER A 202 27.91 19.13 -15.22
N ILE A 203 29.06 19.76 -15.50
CA ILE A 203 29.66 20.84 -14.69
C ILE A 203 28.87 22.15 -14.87
N SER A 204 27.54 22.10 -14.66
CA SER A 204 26.64 23.23 -14.49
C SER A 204 25.33 22.73 -13.90
N GLY A 205 25.18 22.74 -12.57
CA GLY A 205 23.86 22.64 -11.95
C GLY A 205 23.71 21.76 -10.70
N THR A 206 24.59 21.87 -9.70
CA THR A 206 24.10 21.84 -8.32
C THR A 206 23.44 23.19 -8.02
N VAL A 207 22.11 23.23 -8.05
CA VAL A 207 21.28 24.17 -7.28
C VAL A 207 20.24 23.35 -6.54
#